data_AF-A0A101PLX5-F1
#
_entry.id   AF-A0A101PLX5-F1
#
_cell.length_a   1.000
_cell.length_b   1.000
_cell.length_c   1.000
_cell.angle_alpha   90.00
_cell.angle_beta   90.00
_cell.angle_gamma   90.00
#
_symmetry.space_group_name_H-M   'P 1'
#
loop_
_entity.id
_entity.type
_entity.pdbx_description
1 polymer ?
#
loop_
_entity_poly.entity_id
_entity_poly.type
_entity_poly.pdbx_seq_one_letter_code
_entity_poly.pdbx_strand_id
1 'polypeptide(L)'
;MFDDVRDTAGLRQGLAVTGPQQYGASASSTVEAMIGPITAAYVRLGHPPEQARAAATLLVSGPCGLGQDHLVTRDVARTDAAADRLIGGATAASG
;
A
#
# COMPACT_ATOMS: atom_id res chain seq x y z
N MET A 1 7.12 -17.35 -18.15
CA MET A 1 6.15 -17.72 -17.09
C MET A 1 6.52 -17.00 -15.79
N PHE A 2 6.59 -15.66 -15.79
CA PHE A 2 6.79 -14.81 -14.61
C PHE A 2 6.33 -13.37 -14.94
N ASP A 3 5.17 -13.22 -15.58
CA ASP A 3 4.67 -11.91 -16.05
C ASP A 3 3.20 -11.63 -15.70
N ASP A 4 2.51 -12.53 -14.99
CA ASP A 4 1.05 -12.44 -14.76
C ASP A 4 0.67 -12.01 -13.32
N VAL A 5 1.61 -12.05 -12.38
CA VAL A 5 1.33 -11.82 -10.94
C VAL A 5 1.44 -10.34 -10.53
N ARG A 6 2.06 -9.50 -11.36
CA ARG A 6 2.27 -8.07 -11.04
C ARG A 6 1.10 -7.17 -11.46
N ASP A 7 0.23 -7.62 -12.35
CA ASP A 7 -0.87 -6.82 -12.89
C ASP A 7 -2.19 -6.95 -12.11
N THR A 8 -2.36 -8.00 -11.30
CA THR A 8 -3.66 -8.30 -10.68
C THR A 8 -3.85 -7.73 -9.27
N ALA A 9 -2.76 -7.48 -8.53
CA ALA A 9 -2.86 -6.98 -7.15
C ALA A 9 -3.15 -5.47 -7.09
N GLY A 10 -2.41 -4.67 -7.87
CA GLY A 10 -2.61 -3.21 -7.93
C GLY A 10 -3.96 -2.82 -8.51
N LEU A 11 -4.42 -3.54 -9.54
CA LEU A 11 -5.70 -3.29 -10.20
C LEU A 11 -6.90 -3.58 -9.29
N ARG A 12 -6.83 -4.61 -8.42
CA ARG A 12 -7.91 -4.97 -7.50
C ARG A 12 -8.07 -3.99 -6.33
N GLN A 13 -6.99 -3.41 -5.82
CA GLN A 13 -7.08 -2.36 -4.79
C GLN A 13 -7.73 -1.08 -5.32
N GLY A 14 -7.41 -0.68 -6.56
CA GLY A 14 -8.09 0.45 -7.22
C GLY A 14 -9.59 0.21 -7.46
N LEU A 15 -10.00 -1.03 -7.75
CA LEU A 15 -11.41 -1.38 -7.95
C LEU A 15 -12.24 -1.37 -6.65
N ALA A 16 -11.63 -1.69 -5.50
CA ALA A 16 -12.30 -1.61 -4.20
C ALA A 16 -12.73 -0.17 -3.85
N VAL A 17 -11.98 0.83 -4.33
CA VAL A 17 -12.31 2.26 -4.21
C VAL A 17 -13.56 2.64 -5.02
N THR A 18 -13.79 1.98 -6.15
CA THR A 18 -14.93 2.26 -7.05
C THR A 18 -16.20 1.48 -6.75
N GLY A 19 -16.19 0.54 -5.78
CA GLY A 19 -17.33 -0.35 -5.51
C GLY A 19 -17.32 -0.99 -4.11
N PRO A 20 -17.52 -0.22 -3.02
CA PRO A 20 -17.34 -0.70 -1.65
C PRO A 20 -18.34 -1.78 -1.22
N GLN A 21 -19.60 -1.76 -1.71
CA GLN A 21 -20.62 -2.76 -1.33
C GLN A 21 -20.36 -4.18 -1.85
N GLN A 22 -19.62 -4.35 -2.94
CA GLN A 22 -19.45 -5.65 -3.61
C GLN A 22 -18.08 -6.31 -3.35
N TYR A 23 -17.10 -5.56 -2.83
CA TYR A 23 -15.73 -6.05 -2.64
C TYR A 23 -15.17 -5.86 -1.22
N GLY A 24 -15.90 -5.25 -0.28
CA GLY A 24 -15.38 -4.87 1.04
C GLY A 24 -14.72 -5.99 1.86
N ALA A 25 -15.33 -7.18 1.94
CA ALA A 25 -14.78 -8.31 2.68
C ALA A 25 -13.57 -8.98 1.98
N SER A 26 -13.55 -8.95 0.63
CA SER A 26 -12.39 -9.42 -0.15
C SER A 26 -11.24 -8.41 -0.09
N ALA A 27 -11.55 -7.11 -0.02
CA ALA A 27 -10.58 -6.03 0.03
C ALA A 27 -9.85 -5.99 1.38
N SER A 28 -10.55 -6.13 2.51
CA SER A 28 -9.90 -6.19 3.84
C SER A 28 -8.99 -7.39 3.99
N SER A 29 -9.44 -8.58 3.54
CA SER A 29 -8.63 -9.80 3.54
C SER A 29 -7.38 -9.66 2.65
N THR A 30 -7.52 -9.00 1.50
CA THR A 30 -6.38 -8.75 0.60
C THR A 30 -5.37 -7.78 1.23
N VAL A 31 -5.83 -6.72 1.89
CA VAL A 31 -4.97 -5.75 2.59
C VAL A 31 -4.18 -6.43 3.71
N GLU A 32 -4.85 -7.19 4.58
CA GLU A 32 -4.18 -7.93 5.67
C GLU A 32 -3.21 -8.99 5.12
N ALA A 33 -3.56 -9.67 4.02
CA ALA A 33 -2.69 -10.63 3.34
C ALA A 33 -1.41 -9.99 2.77
N MET A 34 -1.43 -8.69 2.46
CA MET A 34 -0.23 -7.95 2.02
C MET A 34 0.55 -7.35 3.19
N ILE A 35 -0.13 -6.88 4.25
CA ILE A 35 0.52 -6.29 5.43
C ILE A 35 1.39 -7.32 6.15
N GLY A 36 0.92 -8.56 6.30
CA GLY A 36 1.62 -9.61 7.04
C GLY A 36 3.05 -9.89 6.54
N PRO A 37 3.24 -10.24 5.25
CA PRO A 37 4.57 -10.49 4.68
C PRO A 37 5.53 -9.30 4.77
N ILE A 38 5.02 -8.08 4.58
CA ILE A 38 5.83 -6.85 4.65
C ILE A 38 6.25 -6.59 6.10
N THR A 39 5.32 -6.72 7.05
CA THR A 39 5.61 -6.61 8.50
C THR A 39 6.70 -7.60 8.91
N ALA A 40 6.60 -8.86 8.47
CA ALA A 40 7.61 -9.88 8.74
C ALA A 40 8.98 -9.53 8.12
N ALA A 41 9.01 -8.83 6.98
CA ALA A 41 10.26 -8.33 6.41
C ALA A 41 10.89 -7.24 7.29
N TYR A 42 10.13 -6.24 7.73
CA TYR A 42 10.61 -5.20 8.64
C TYR A 42 11.14 -5.77 9.97
N VAL A 43 10.44 -6.75 10.56
CA VAL A 43 10.90 -7.40 11.78
C VAL A 43 12.23 -8.13 11.58
N ARG A 44 12.40 -8.84 10.45
CA ARG A 44 13.69 -9.48 10.11
C ARG A 44 14.83 -8.48 9.91
N LEU A 45 14.51 -7.25 9.54
CA LEU A 45 15.45 -6.13 9.42
C LEU A 45 15.73 -5.42 10.76
N GLY A 46 15.11 -5.88 11.85
CA GLY A 46 15.36 -5.37 13.21
C GLY A 46 14.38 -4.29 13.68
N HIS A 47 13.35 -3.96 12.90
CA HIS A 47 12.34 -3.00 13.34
C HIS A 47 11.45 -3.60 14.44
N PRO A 48 11.06 -2.81 15.47
CA PRO A 48 10.08 -3.26 16.46
C PRO A 48 8.75 -3.64 15.81
N PRO A 49 8.05 -4.70 16.27
CA PRO A 49 6.84 -5.22 15.61
C PRO A 49 5.74 -4.18 15.38
N GLU A 50 5.51 -3.27 16.32
CA GLU A 50 4.52 -2.20 16.19
C GLU A 50 4.91 -1.19 15.09
N GLN A 51 6.18 -0.81 15.01
CA GLN A 51 6.69 0.07 13.96
C GLN A 51 6.67 -0.63 12.59
N ALA A 52 7.06 -1.90 12.55
CA ALA A 52 7.01 -2.73 11.35
C ALA A 52 5.60 -2.83 10.78
N ARG A 53 4.59 -3.05 11.64
CA ARG A 53 3.20 -3.12 11.23
C ARG A 53 2.68 -1.77 10.75
N ALA A 54 3.02 -0.69 11.43
CA ALA A 54 2.64 0.66 11.02
C ALA A 54 3.23 1.03 9.65
N ALA A 55 4.52 0.77 9.44
CA ALA A 55 5.21 1.01 8.17
C ALA A 55 4.62 0.16 7.03
N ALA A 56 4.37 -1.14 7.28
CA ALA A 56 3.72 -2.02 6.31
C ALA A 56 2.30 -1.55 5.95
N THR A 57 1.53 -1.11 6.94
CA THR A 57 0.18 -0.56 6.73
C THR A 57 0.23 0.72 5.88
N LEU A 58 1.21 1.59 6.13
CA LEU A 58 1.41 2.82 5.37
C LEU A 58 1.76 2.51 3.90
N LEU A 59 2.64 1.54 3.64
CA LEU A 59 3.01 1.12 2.29
C LEU A 59 1.88 0.46 1.50
N VAL A 60 0.96 -0.25 2.17
CA VAL A 60 -0.16 -0.93 1.50
C VAL A 60 -1.34 0.01 1.26
N SER A 61 -1.69 0.82 2.26
CA SER A 61 -2.87 1.67 2.22
C SER A 61 -2.61 3.04 1.59
N GLY A 62 -1.41 3.58 1.79
CA GLY A 62 -1.01 4.91 1.32
C GLY A 62 -1.14 5.12 -0.19
N PRO A 63 -0.53 4.25 -1.02
CA PRO A 63 -0.64 4.34 -2.49
C PRO A 63 -2.08 4.27 -3.01
N CYS A 64 -2.98 3.58 -2.30
CA CYS A 64 -4.40 3.53 -2.71
C CYS A 64 -5.07 4.90 -2.61
N GLY A 65 -4.83 5.63 -1.51
CA GLY A 65 -5.33 6.99 -1.34
C GLY A 65 -4.74 7.95 -2.36
N LEU A 66 -3.44 7.84 -2.64
CA LEU A 66 -2.76 8.66 -3.65
C LEU A 66 -3.24 8.36 -5.07
N GLY A 67 -3.49 7.10 -5.40
CA GLY A 67 -4.07 6.71 -6.69
C GLY A 67 -5.46 7.28 -6.89
N GLN A 68 -6.31 7.24 -5.86
CA GLN A 68 -7.64 7.86 -5.90
C GLN A 68 -7.53 9.39 -6.10
N ASP A 69 -6.65 10.04 -5.34
CA ASP A 69 -6.41 11.47 -5.44
C ASP A 69 -5.93 11.87 -6.85
N HIS A 70 -4.99 11.12 -7.41
CA HIS A 70 -4.50 11.29 -8.78
C HIS A 70 -5.61 11.14 -9.82
N LEU A 71 -6.48 10.13 -9.68
CA LEU A 71 -7.57 9.90 -10.63
C LEU A 71 -8.58 11.07 -10.66
N VAL A 72 -8.86 11.66 -9.49
CA VAL A 72 -9.83 12.76 -9.33
C VAL A 72 -9.23 14.10 -9.75
N THR A 73 -8.02 14.40 -9.28
CA THR A 73 -7.41 15.73 -9.46
C THR A 73 -6.55 15.84 -10.72
N ARG A 74 -6.04 14.72 -11.24
CA ARG A 74 -5.06 14.65 -12.35
C ARG A 74 -3.77 15.44 -12.10
N ASP A 75 -3.52 15.84 -10.86
CA ASP A 75 -2.33 16.60 -10.46
C ASP A 75 -1.16 15.65 -10.19
N VAL A 76 -0.49 15.26 -11.27
CA VAL A 76 0.59 14.27 -11.26
C VAL A 76 1.75 14.70 -10.35
N ALA A 77 2.22 15.94 -10.50
CA ALA A 77 3.38 16.43 -9.77
C ALA A 77 3.16 16.41 -8.26
N ARG A 78 1.98 16.82 -7.80
CA ARG A 78 1.63 16.78 -6.37
C ARG A 78 1.50 15.36 -5.85
N THR A 79 0.87 14.45 -6.60
CA THR A 79 0.66 13.06 -6.16
C THR A 79 1.96 12.27 -6.13
N ASP A 80 2.87 12.50 -7.08
CA ASP A 80 4.19 11.88 -7.11
C ASP A 80 5.05 12.37 -5.94
N ALA A 81 5.08 13.68 -5.69
CA ALA A 81 5.80 14.25 -4.56
C ALA A 81 5.27 13.77 -3.19
N ALA A 82 3.99 13.40 -3.11
CA ALA A 82 3.39 12.78 -1.93
C ALA A 82 3.77 11.30 -1.82
N ALA A 83 3.80 10.56 -2.94
CA ALA A 83 4.22 9.17 -2.98
C ALA A 83 5.69 9.00 -2.54
N ASP A 84 6.59 9.87 -3.02
CA ASP A 84 8.00 9.87 -2.62
C ASP A 84 8.17 10.05 -1.11
N ARG A 85 7.43 11.01 -0.52
CA ARG A 85 7.44 11.23 0.93
C ARG A 85 6.90 10.04 1.71
N LEU A 86 5.84 9.42 1.19
CA LEU A 86 5.24 8.25 1.82
C LEU A 86 6.22 7.07 1.86
N ILE A 87 6.84 6.77 0.73
CA ILE A 87 7.84 5.69 0.62
C ILE A 87 9.04 6.00 1.52
N GLY A 88 9.55 7.24 1.47
CA GLY A 88 10.68 7.66 2.30
C GLY A 88 10.37 7.55 3.80
N GLY A 89 9.20 8.01 4.24
CA GLY A 89 8.78 7.91 5.63
C GLY A 89 8.56 6.47 6.10
N ALA A 90 8.00 5.61 5.25
CA ALA A 90 7.77 4.21 5.60
C ALA A 90 9.05 3.38 5.62
N THR A 91 10.09 3.77 4.88
CA THR A 91 11.35 3.01 4.76
C THR A 91 12.51 3.60 5.56
N ALA A 92 12.33 4.77 6.17
CA ALA A 92 13.33 5.35 7.05
C ALA A 92 13.68 4.38 8.19
N ALA A 93 14.98 4.17 8.40
CA ALA A 93 15.46 3.33 9.49
C ALA A 93 14.98 3.91 10.83
N SER A 94 14.44 3.05 11.70
CA SER A 94 14.23 3.39 13.09
C SER A 94 15.62 3.62 13.70
N GLY A 95 15.98 4.88 13.96
CA GLY A 95 17.16 5.23 14.75
C GLY A 95 17.05 4.75 16.20
#